data_AF-A0A7V0NSJ4-F1
#
_entry.id   AF-A0A7V0NSJ4-F1
#
_cell.length_a   1.000
_cell.length_b   1.000
_cell.length_c   1.000
_cell.angle_alpha   90.00
_cell.angle_beta   90.00
_cell.angle_gamma   90.00
#
_symmetry.space_group_name_H-M   'P 1'
#
loop_
_entity.id
_entity.type
_entity.pdbx_description
1 polymer ?
#
loop_
_entity_poly.entity_id
_entity_poly.type
_entity_poly.pdbx_seq_one_letter_code
_entity_poly.pdbx_strand_id
1 'polypeptide(L)' 'MMRTFSLVLIVILLMLAASPALAASDTVSGATLIDNPAAFEGKQITITGELIGDYGFRDDGTVWAQL' A
#
# COMPACT_ATOMS: atom_id res chain seq x y z
N MET A 1 -34.51 -19.55 15.59
CA MET A 1 -33.38 -19.56 16.56
C MET A 1 -32.09 -20.12 15.96
N MET A 2 -32.09 -21.27 15.26
CA MET A 2 -30.88 -21.80 14.60
C MET A 2 -30.37 -20.93 13.43
N ARG A 3 -31.27 -20.33 12.64
CA ARG A 3 -30.90 -19.50 11.46
C ARG A 3 -30.17 -18.20 11.83
N THR A 4 -30.53 -17.59 12.94
CA THR A 4 -29.89 -16.36 13.45
C THR A 4 -28.49 -16.65 14.00
N PHE A 5 -28.29 -17.81 14.62
CA PHE A 5 -26.97 -18.27 15.06
C PHE A 5 -26.00 -18.46 13.89
N SER A 6 -26.45 -19.06 12.79
CA SER A 6 -25.60 -19.24 11.60
C SER A 6 -25.17 -17.92 10.97
N LEU A 7 -26.05 -16.93 10.90
CA LEU A 7 -25.72 -15.61 10.34
C LEU A 7 -24.67 -14.89 11.19
N VAL A 8 -24.83 -14.91 12.52
CA VAL A 8 -23.86 -14.28 13.43
C VAL A 8 -22.49 -14.95 13.32
N LEU A 9 -22.45 -16.28 13.23
CA LEU A 9 -21.20 -17.01 13.08
C LEU A 9 -20.47 -16.67 11.77
N ILE A 10 -21.21 -16.54 10.65
CA ILE A 10 -20.64 -16.17 9.35
C ILE A 10 -20.05 -14.75 9.39
N VAL A 11 -20.74 -13.80 10.02
CA VAL A 11 -20.27 -12.41 10.15
C VAL A 11 -19.00 -12.34 11.00
N ILE A 12 -18.94 -13.10 12.10
CA ILE A 12 -17.73 -13.19 12.94
C ILE A 12 -16.58 -13.80 12.15
N LEU A 13 -16.82 -14.86 11.36
CA LEU A 13 -15.79 -15.49 10.54
C LEU A 13 -15.22 -14.53 9.48
N LEU A 14 -16.10 -13.73 8.84
CA LEU A 14 -15.70 -12.71 7.87
C LEU A 14 -14.85 -11.60 8.49
N MET A 15 -15.16 -11.20 9.73
CA MET A 15 -14.38 -10.20 10.46
C MET A 15 -13.01 -10.74 10.89
N LEU A 16 -12.89 -12.03 11.23
CA LEU A 16 -11.60 -12.66 11.53
C LEU A 16 -10.72 -12.87 10.28
N ALA A 17 -11.34 -13.10 9.12
CA ALA A 17 -10.62 -13.22 7.85
C ALA A 17 -10.09 -11.87 7.33
N ALA A 18 -10.66 -10.75 7.79
CA ALA A 18 -10.17 -9.41 7.51
C ALA A 18 -8.93 -9.08 8.39
N SER A 19 -7.91 -9.94 8.34
CA SER A 19 -6.59 -9.55 8.80
C SER A 19 -6.07 -8.50 7.82
N PRO A 20 -5.71 -7.27 8.25
CA PRO A 20 -4.96 -6.38 7.38
C PRO A 20 -3.64 -7.09 7.12
N ALA A 21 -3.52 -7.70 5.94
CA ALA A 21 -2.23 -8.15 5.46
C ALA A 21 -1.36 -6.89 5.44
N LEU A 22 -0.48 -6.78 6.44
CA LEU A 22 0.61 -5.82 6.45
C LEU A 22 1.34 -6.08 5.14
N ALA A 23 1.07 -5.25 4.13
CA ALA A 23 1.71 -5.34 2.84
C ALA A 23 3.21 -5.35 3.14
N ALA A 24 3.86 -6.46 2.81
CA ALA A 24 5.30 -6.53 2.87
C ALA A 24 5.80 -5.31 2.09
N SER A 25 6.48 -4.39 2.77
CA SER A 25 6.97 -3.18 2.14
C SER A 25 8.12 -3.60 1.23
N ASP A 26 7.77 -3.99 0.00
CA ASP A 26 8.75 -4.27 -1.03
C ASP A 26 9.59 -3.02 -1.20
N THR A 27 10.87 -3.13 -0.84
CA THR A 27 11.82 -2.03 -0.97
C THR A 27 12.24 -2.00 -2.43
N VAL A 28 11.74 -1.01 -3.17
CA VAL A 28 11.99 -0.88 -4.61
C VAL A 28 12.94 0.29 -4.84
N SER A 29 13.98 0.08 -5.66
CA SER A 29 14.88 1.16 -6.05
C SER A 29 14.19 2.13 -7.02
N GLY A 30 14.56 3.42 -6.97
CA GLY A 30 14.01 4.42 -7.89
C GLY A 30 14.23 4.06 -9.37
N ALA A 31 15.38 3.48 -9.72
CA ALA A 31 15.68 3.04 -11.08
C ALA A 31 14.70 1.97 -11.57
N THR A 32 14.34 1.00 -10.71
CA THR A 32 13.37 -0.05 -11.04
C THR A 32 11.98 0.50 -11.34
N LEU A 33 11.60 1.62 -10.70
CA LEU A 33 10.32 2.28 -10.96
C LEU A 33 10.29 2.96 -12.32
N ILE A 34 11.38 3.62 -12.70
CA ILE A 34 11.51 4.28 -14.02
C ILE A 34 11.44 3.25 -15.14
N ASP A 35 12.14 2.13 -14.98
CA ASP A 35 12.23 1.11 -16.02
C ASP A 35 10.91 0.33 -16.19
N ASN A 36 10.08 0.24 -15.15
CA ASN A 36 8.87 -0.60 -15.13
C ASN A 36 7.64 0.06 -14.48
N PRO A 37 7.18 1.24 -14.95
CA PRO A 37 6.11 1.99 -14.27
C PRO A 37 4.79 1.23 -14.19
N ALA A 38 4.46 0.45 -15.22
CA ALA A 38 3.22 -0.34 -15.28
C ALA A 38 3.14 -1.43 -14.18
N ALA A 39 4.27 -1.92 -13.66
CA ALA A 39 4.28 -2.95 -12.62
C ALA A 39 3.86 -2.42 -11.24
N PHE A 40 3.86 -1.09 -11.07
CA PHE A 40 3.61 -0.40 -9.81
C PHE A 40 2.37 0.50 -9.85
N GLU A 41 1.63 0.49 -10.96
CA GLU A 41 0.39 1.26 -11.09
C GLU A 41 -0.62 0.88 -10.00
N GLY A 42 -1.17 1.90 -9.32
CA GLY A 42 -2.14 1.73 -8.24
C GLY A 42 -1.59 1.12 -6.94
N LYS A 43 -0.28 0.89 -6.83
CA LYS A 43 0.35 0.36 -5.60
C LYS A 43 0.93 1.49 -4.76
N GLN A 44 0.83 1.33 -3.44
CA GLN A 44 1.61 2.13 -2.49
C GLN A 44 3.00 1.48 -2.33
N ILE A 45 4.05 2.26 -2.53
CA ILE A 45 5.44 1.80 -2.46
C ILE A 45 6.26 2.68 -1.53
N THR A 46 7.23 2.08 -0.85
CA THR A 46 8.22 2.81 -0.03
C THR A 46 9.54 2.79 -0.78
N ILE A 47 10.06 3.97 -1.10
CA ILE A 47 11.35 4.13 -1.75
C ILE A 47 12.37 4.49 -0.68
N THR A 48 13.46 3.73 -0.60
CA THR A 48 14.56 3.99 0.32
C THR A 48 15.80 4.35 -0.48
N GLY A 49 16.36 5.54 -0.24
CA GLY A 49 17.55 6.01 -0.94
C GLY A 49 17.74 7.51 -0.82
N GLU A 50 18.75 8.03 -1.52
CA GLU A 50 18.97 9.47 -1.67
C GLU A 50 18.09 10.00 -2.82
N LEU A 51 17.37 11.08 -2.56
CA LEU A 51 16.56 11.75 -3.57
C LEU A 51 17.44 12.75 -4.34
N ILE A 52 17.73 12.44 -5.60
CA ILE A 52 18.57 13.25 -6.49
C ILE A 52 17.68 13.80 -7.61
N GLY A 53 17.62 15.13 -7.79
CA GLY A 53 16.84 15.79 -8.84
C GLY A 53 16.02 16.98 -8.32
N ASP A 54 15.03 17.39 -9.10
CA ASP A 54 14.09 18.45 -8.70
C ASP A 54 13.00 17.83 -7.81
N TYR A 55 12.96 18.26 -6.55
CA TYR A 55 11.97 17.84 -5.59
C TYR A 55 11.57 18.98 -4.66
N GLY A 56 10.46 18.79 -3.97
CA GLY A 56 10.00 19.73 -2.95
C GLY A 56 9.03 19.10 -1.96
N PHE A 57 8.87 19.78 -0.84
CA PHE A 57 7.92 19.44 0.21
C PHE A 57 6.68 20.32 0.07
N ARG A 58 5.50 19.73 0.22
CA ARG A 58 4.23 20.45 0.37
C ARG A 58 3.93 20.67 1.84
N ASP A 59 3.05 21.63 2.12
CA ASP A 59 2.62 21.99 3.48
C ASP A 59 1.90 20.83 4.20
N ASP A 60 1.37 19.86 3.45
CA ASP A 60 0.72 18.65 3.96
C ASP A 60 1.72 17.53 4.32
N GLY A 61 3.03 17.79 4.21
CA GLY A 61 4.08 16.83 4.48
C GLY A 61 4.35 15.83 3.34
N THR A 62 3.66 15.94 2.21
CA THR A 62 3.94 15.14 1.03
C THR A 62 5.16 15.66 0.27
N VAL A 63 5.92 14.75 -0.33
CA VAL A 63 7.03 15.08 -1.22
C VAL A 63 6.57 14.90 -2.66
N TRP A 64 6.94 15.83 -3.53
CA TRP A 64 6.95 15.60 -4.96
C TRP A 64 8.40 15.57 -5.45
N ALA A 65 8.66 14.71 -6.42
CA ALA A 65 9.91 14.68 -7.15
C ALA A 65 9.57 14.56 -8.63
N GLN A 66 10.29 15.29 -9.47
CA GLN A 66 10.26 15.09 -10.90
C GLN A 66 11.37 14.09 -11.25
N LEU A 67 10.95 12.86 -11.56
CA LEU A 67 11.83 11.82 -12.11
C LEU A 67 12.04 12.02 -13.61
#